data_AF-A0A9Q5B6G4-F1
#
_entry.id   AF-A0A9Q5B6G4-F1
#
_cell.length_a   1.000
_cell.length_b   1.000
_cell.length_c   1.000
_cell.angle_alpha   90.00
_cell.angle_beta   90.00
_cell.angle_gamma   90.00
#
_symmetry.space_group_name_H-M   'P 1'
#
loop_
_entity.id
_entity.type
_entity.pdbx_description
1 polymer ?
#
loop_
_entity_poly.entity_id
_entity_poly.type
_entity_poly.pdbx_seq_one_letter_code
_entity_poly.pdbx_strand_id
1 'polypeptide(L)'
;MSSILVFETRADLEAVDNLSRFIGMCRNDITVFSGKMEWDHWLWPKLANFTVLGANGRSVDPKDKMQEPFLAFAKAYFRYQQGHNPTGTKNETKALKLLEAVLTKVNGIPNISDLTPEILDLACDLAREHYDSVAYQAGRELERLAKFVSSKHLINGFCGEWVNPGGGKN
;
A
#
# COMPACT_ATOMS: atom_id res chain seq x y z
N MET A 1 -5.47 -26.61 -22.96
CA MET A 1 -5.00 -25.35 -22.35
C MET A 1 -3.50 -25.45 -22.24
N SER A 2 -2.75 -24.54 -22.88
CA SER A 2 -1.28 -24.60 -22.89
C SER A 2 -0.76 -23.93 -21.63
N SER A 3 -0.11 -24.70 -20.74
CA SER A 3 0.66 -24.11 -19.64
C SER A 3 1.93 -23.50 -20.23
N ILE A 4 1.90 -22.18 -20.47
CA ILE A 4 3.10 -21.45 -20.87
C ILE A 4 4.02 -21.41 -19.65
N LEU A 5 5.16 -22.09 -19.74
CA LEU A 5 6.25 -21.95 -18.78
C LEU A 5 6.93 -20.60 -19.06
N VAL A 6 6.71 -19.65 -18.17
CA VAL A 6 7.41 -18.36 -18.15
C VAL A 6 8.61 -18.50 -17.20
N PHE A 7 9.78 -18.02 -17.62
CA PHE A 7 10.95 -17.95 -16.75
C PHE A 7 10.78 -16.82 -15.74
N GLU A 8 10.89 -17.15 -14.45
CA GLU A 8 10.90 -16.18 -13.35
C GLU A 8 12.35 -15.96 -12.89
N THR A 9 12.75 -14.71 -12.73
CA THR A 9 14.10 -14.41 -12.25
C THR A 9 14.21 -14.70 -10.76
N ARG A 10 15.44 -14.91 -10.27
CA ARG A 10 15.67 -15.06 -8.83
C ARG A 10 15.18 -13.84 -8.03
N ALA A 11 15.31 -12.64 -8.59
CA ALA A 11 14.83 -11.41 -7.94
C ALA A 11 13.30 -11.40 -7.81
N ASP A 12 12.58 -11.90 -8.83
CA ASP A 12 11.13 -12.03 -8.81
C ASP A 12 10.68 -12.94 -7.65
N LEU A 13 11.32 -14.12 -7.56
CA LEU A 13 11.05 -15.11 -6.52
C LEU A 13 11.38 -14.58 -5.12
N GLU A 14 12.52 -13.89 -4.96
CA GLU A 14 12.93 -13.27 -3.71
C GLU A 14 11.94 -12.19 -3.25
N ALA A 15 11.45 -11.34 -4.16
CA ALA A 15 10.47 -10.31 -3.84
C ALA A 15 9.13 -10.89 -3.38
N VAL A 16 8.65 -11.95 -4.06
CA VAL A 16 7.43 -12.68 -3.69
C VAL A 16 7.56 -13.31 -2.31
N ASP A 17 8.68 -13.99 -2.02
CA ASP A 17 8.93 -14.59 -0.70
C ASP A 17 9.01 -13.51 0.40
N ASN A 18 9.75 -12.44 0.16
CA ASN A 18 9.90 -11.34 1.13
C ASN A 18 8.55 -10.67 1.44
N LEU A 19 7.72 -10.40 0.43
CA LEU A 19 6.39 -9.83 0.61
C LEU A 19 5.49 -10.78 1.43
N SER A 20 5.49 -12.07 1.08
CA SER A 20 4.73 -13.09 1.82
C SER A 20 5.15 -13.17 3.29
N ARG A 21 6.47 -13.23 3.55
CA ARG A 21 7.03 -13.27 4.91
C ARG A 21 6.75 -11.99 5.68
N PHE A 22 6.84 -10.83 5.04
CA PHE A 22 6.49 -9.55 5.64
C PHE A 22 5.02 -9.49 6.07
N ILE A 23 4.11 -9.90 5.19
CA ILE A 23 2.67 -9.96 5.50
C ILE A 23 2.41 -10.97 6.62
N GLY A 24 3.05 -12.14 6.56
CA GLY A 24 2.94 -13.17 7.60
C GLY A 24 3.40 -12.68 8.97
N MET A 25 4.57 -12.05 9.05
CA MET A 25 5.10 -11.45 10.27
C MET A 25 4.16 -10.36 10.81
N CYS A 26 3.66 -9.47 9.94
CA CYS A 26 2.71 -8.44 10.38
C CYS A 26 1.39 -9.02 10.87
N ARG A 27 0.91 -10.12 10.27
CA ARG A 27 -0.31 -10.81 10.70
C ARG A 27 -0.14 -11.46 12.06
N ASN A 28 0.96 -12.21 12.24
CA ASN A 28 1.13 -13.17 13.32
C ASN A 28 1.94 -12.63 14.52
N ASP A 29 2.92 -11.76 14.28
CA ASP A 29 3.95 -11.47 15.28
C ASP A 29 3.83 -10.08 15.92
N ILE A 30 3.22 -9.10 15.24
CA ILE A 30 3.07 -7.72 15.78
C ILE A 30 1.89 -7.64 16.75
N THR A 31 2.10 -7.87 18.04
CA THR A 31 1.02 -7.95 19.06
C THR A 31 0.54 -6.60 19.62
N VAL A 32 1.14 -5.46 19.23
CA VAL A 32 0.81 -4.12 19.75
C VAL A 32 -0.68 -3.72 19.58
N PHE A 33 -1.40 -4.39 18.68
CA PHE A 33 -2.83 -4.17 18.41
C PHE A 33 -3.74 -5.34 18.77
N SER A 34 -3.24 -6.34 19.52
CA SER A 34 -4.04 -7.48 19.97
C SER A 34 -5.32 -7.02 20.68
N GLY A 35 -6.47 -7.56 20.25
CA GLY A 35 -7.79 -7.20 20.77
C GLY A 35 -8.39 -5.89 20.24
N LYS A 36 -7.69 -5.16 19.36
CA LYS A 36 -8.20 -3.92 18.72
C LYS A 36 -8.49 -4.08 17.22
N MET A 37 -8.10 -5.20 16.62
CA MET A 37 -8.33 -5.53 15.20
C MET A 37 -8.54 -7.02 15.00
N GLU A 38 -9.27 -7.36 13.94
CA GLU A 38 -9.42 -8.71 13.40
C GLU A 38 -8.82 -8.74 12.00
N TRP A 39 -7.82 -9.60 11.77
CA TRP A 39 -7.00 -9.52 10.54
C TRP A 39 -7.82 -9.76 9.28
N ASP A 40 -8.76 -10.71 9.36
CA ASP A 40 -9.59 -11.13 8.24
C ASP A 40 -10.68 -10.09 7.90
N HIS A 41 -10.89 -9.10 8.79
CA HIS A 41 -11.78 -7.98 8.57
C HIS A 41 -11.04 -6.76 7.97
N TRP A 42 -11.69 -6.00 7.09
CA TRP A 42 -11.11 -4.80 6.45
C TRP A 42 -11.43 -3.49 7.19
N LEU A 43 -12.31 -3.54 8.19
CA LEU A 43 -12.56 -2.45 9.10
C LEU A 43 -11.89 -2.75 10.43
N TRP A 44 -10.92 -1.94 10.83
CA TRP A 44 -10.26 -2.01 12.13
C TRP A 44 -10.67 -0.78 12.95
N PRO A 45 -11.70 -0.90 13.81
CA PRO A 45 -12.24 0.21 14.57
C PRO A 45 -11.17 0.98 15.33
N LYS A 46 -11.20 2.32 15.25
CA LYS A 46 -10.23 3.24 15.89
C LYS A 46 -8.78 3.11 15.38
N LEU A 47 -8.52 2.28 14.37
CA LEU A 47 -7.20 2.10 13.77
C LEU A 47 -7.20 2.57 12.30
N ALA A 48 -7.84 1.81 11.41
CA ALA A 48 -7.95 2.13 9.99
C ALA A 48 -9.06 1.30 9.33
N ASN A 49 -9.65 1.84 8.28
CA ASN A 49 -10.59 1.12 7.43
C ASN A 49 -10.02 1.11 6.01
N PHE A 50 -9.84 -0.08 5.45
CA PHE A 50 -9.19 -0.30 4.16
C PHE A 50 -10.22 -0.27 3.04
N THR A 51 -10.74 0.93 2.79
CA THR A 51 -11.71 1.19 1.72
C THR A 51 -11.06 1.88 0.53
N VAL A 52 -11.62 1.70 -0.67
CA VAL A 52 -11.16 2.33 -1.92
C VAL A 52 -11.20 3.87 -1.84
N LEU A 53 -10.55 4.54 -2.80
CA LEU A 53 -10.60 5.99 -2.92
C LEU A 53 -12.04 6.47 -3.20
N GLY A 54 -12.44 7.61 -2.63
CA GLY A 54 -13.79 8.16 -2.79
C GLY A 54 -14.89 7.52 -1.93
N ALA A 55 -14.68 6.29 -1.45
CA ALA A 55 -15.62 5.66 -0.51
C ALA A 55 -15.61 6.34 0.86
N ASN A 56 -16.77 6.33 1.53
CA ASN A 56 -16.85 6.75 2.93
C ASN A 56 -15.90 5.88 3.76
N GLY A 57 -15.02 6.51 4.55
CA GLY A 57 -14.06 5.80 5.39
C GLY A 57 -14.71 4.88 6.43
N ARG A 58 -16.01 5.01 6.72
CA ARG A 58 -16.79 4.14 7.62
C ARG A 58 -17.73 3.19 6.87
N SER A 59 -17.60 3.08 5.55
CA SER A 59 -18.45 2.20 4.76
C SER A 59 -18.28 0.75 5.20
N VAL A 60 -19.40 0.06 5.34
CA VAL A 60 -19.49 -1.38 5.58
C VAL A 60 -19.86 -2.15 4.31
N ASP A 61 -20.07 -1.45 3.19
CA ASP A 61 -20.40 -2.06 1.91
C ASP A 61 -19.16 -2.80 1.37
N PRO A 62 -19.24 -4.12 1.11
CA PRO A 62 -18.12 -4.88 0.56
C PRO A 62 -17.59 -4.35 -0.77
N LYS A 63 -18.38 -3.61 -1.55
CA LYS A 63 -17.91 -3.01 -2.81
C LYS A 63 -16.87 -1.90 -2.59
N ASP A 64 -16.89 -1.30 -1.40
CA ASP A 64 -15.98 -0.21 -1.03
C ASP A 64 -14.67 -0.76 -0.43
N LYS A 65 -14.53 -2.08 -0.27
CA LYS A 65 -13.34 -2.74 0.26
C LYS A 65 -12.21 -2.72 -0.78
N MET A 66 -10.99 -2.41 -0.34
CA MET A 66 -9.79 -2.60 -1.19
C MET A 66 -9.69 -4.06 -1.66
N GLN A 67 -9.28 -4.26 -2.90
CA GLN A 67 -9.19 -5.61 -3.47
C GLN A 67 -7.93 -6.36 -3.00
N GLU A 68 -8.04 -7.68 -2.93
CA GLU A 68 -6.86 -8.55 -2.79
C GLU A 68 -6.16 -8.69 -4.14
N PRO A 69 -4.82 -8.86 -4.17
CA PRO A 69 -3.91 -9.05 -3.03
C PRO A 69 -3.43 -7.75 -2.34
N PHE A 70 -3.74 -6.57 -2.88
CA PHE A 70 -3.28 -5.30 -2.31
C PHE A 70 -3.74 -5.07 -0.88
N LEU A 71 -4.96 -5.47 -0.53
CA LEU A 71 -5.50 -5.34 0.83
C LEU A 71 -4.61 -6.03 1.88
N ALA A 72 -4.12 -7.24 1.62
CA ALA A 72 -3.20 -7.93 2.53
C ALA A 72 -1.92 -7.11 2.79
N PHE A 73 -1.33 -6.54 1.73
CA PHE A 73 -0.19 -5.63 1.86
C PHE A 73 -0.54 -4.35 2.63
N ALA A 74 -1.67 -3.71 2.30
CA ALA A 74 -2.12 -2.47 2.93
C ALA A 74 -2.27 -2.63 4.45
N LYS A 75 -2.89 -3.74 4.89
CA LYS A 75 -3.01 -4.12 6.30
C LYS A 75 -1.65 -4.33 6.96
N ALA A 76 -0.75 -5.06 6.30
CA ALA A 76 0.60 -5.32 6.81
C ALA A 76 1.41 -4.02 6.96
N TYR A 77 1.45 -3.20 5.92
CA TYR A 77 2.15 -1.91 5.91
C TYR A 77 1.63 -0.99 7.01
N PHE A 78 0.31 -0.82 7.12
CA PHE A 78 -0.29 0.00 8.18
C PHE A 78 0.09 -0.52 9.58
N ARG A 79 -0.08 -1.82 9.82
CA ARG A 79 0.23 -2.44 11.13
C ARG A 79 1.72 -2.30 11.48
N TYR A 80 2.61 -2.43 10.50
CA TYR A 80 4.05 -2.23 10.69
C TYR A 80 4.36 -0.76 11.05
N GLN A 81 3.87 0.20 10.25
CA GLN A 81 4.13 1.63 10.51
C GLN A 81 3.60 2.04 11.89
N GLN A 82 2.37 1.68 12.21
CA GLN A 82 1.73 2.06 13.47
C GLN A 82 2.25 1.27 14.67
N GLY A 83 2.73 0.04 14.48
CA GLY A 83 3.31 -0.76 15.54
C GLY A 83 4.69 -0.27 15.97
N HIS A 84 5.48 0.26 15.02
CA HIS A 84 6.82 0.77 15.29
C HIS A 84 6.85 2.26 15.61
N ASN A 85 6.05 3.08 14.92
CA ASN A 85 6.01 4.53 15.10
C ASN A 85 4.56 5.04 15.07
N PRO A 86 3.80 4.89 16.17
CA PRO A 86 2.41 5.32 16.23
C PRO A 86 2.28 6.81 15.94
N THR A 87 1.44 7.18 14.98
CA THR A 87 1.13 8.58 14.66
C THR A 87 -0.31 8.92 15.04
N GLY A 88 -0.62 10.17 15.36
CA GLY A 88 -2.03 10.59 15.53
C GLY A 88 -2.79 10.51 14.21
N THR A 89 -2.25 11.15 13.18
CA THR A 89 -2.81 11.18 11.83
C THR A 89 -2.31 10.00 11.00
N LYS A 90 -3.24 9.20 10.47
CA LYS A 90 -2.98 7.99 9.68
C LYS A 90 -2.87 8.29 8.18
N ASN A 91 -2.00 9.22 7.81
CA ASN A 91 -1.91 9.70 6.42
C ASN A 91 -1.49 8.61 5.43
N GLU A 92 -0.82 7.55 5.88
CA GLU A 92 -0.45 6.40 5.06
C GLU A 92 -1.68 5.72 4.43
N THR A 93 -2.86 5.82 5.06
CA THR A 93 -4.11 5.30 4.47
C THR A 93 -4.52 6.04 3.20
N LYS A 94 -4.14 7.32 3.04
CA LYS A 94 -4.39 8.09 1.81
C LYS A 94 -3.50 7.58 0.67
N ALA A 95 -2.21 7.38 0.94
CA ALA A 95 -1.28 6.80 -0.03
C ALA A 95 -1.73 5.41 -0.48
N LEU A 96 -2.17 4.55 0.45
CA LEU A 96 -2.71 3.23 0.13
C LEU A 96 -3.95 3.30 -0.78
N LYS A 97 -4.88 4.24 -0.53
CA LYS A 97 -6.07 4.44 -1.38
C LYS A 97 -5.71 4.89 -2.80
N LEU A 98 -4.76 5.80 -2.93
CA LEU A 98 -4.30 6.27 -4.23
C LEU A 98 -3.64 5.15 -5.03
N LEU A 99 -2.74 4.39 -4.40
CA LEU A 99 -2.08 3.26 -5.06
C LEU A 99 -3.06 2.18 -5.46
N GLU A 100 -4.01 1.82 -4.58
CA GLU A 100 -5.04 0.83 -4.92
C GLU A 100 -5.85 1.26 -6.14
N ALA A 101 -6.28 2.52 -6.21
CA ALA A 101 -7.03 3.05 -7.34
C ALA A 101 -6.21 3.06 -8.63
N VAL A 102 -4.94 3.50 -8.59
CA VAL A 102 -4.08 3.56 -9.79
C VAL A 102 -3.73 2.16 -10.27
N LEU A 103 -3.31 1.26 -9.38
CA LEU A 103 -2.99 -0.14 -9.74
C LEU A 103 -4.22 -0.86 -10.29
N THR A 104 -5.40 -0.63 -9.73
CA THR A 104 -6.65 -1.17 -10.28
C THR A 104 -6.91 -0.64 -11.69
N LYS A 105 -6.71 0.67 -11.92
CA LYS A 105 -6.93 1.30 -13.22
C LYS A 105 -5.94 0.81 -14.29
N VAL A 106 -4.68 0.61 -13.94
CA VAL A 106 -3.61 0.24 -14.90
C VAL A 106 -3.54 -1.27 -15.13
N ASN A 107 -3.69 -2.08 -14.07
CA ASN A 107 -3.43 -3.52 -14.10
C ASN A 107 -4.70 -4.37 -13.93
N GLY A 108 -5.84 -3.76 -13.62
CA GLY A 108 -7.11 -4.44 -13.35
C GLY A 108 -7.19 -5.01 -11.93
N ILE A 109 -6.19 -5.78 -11.51
CA ILE A 109 -6.09 -6.31 -10.14
C ILE A 109 -4.97 -5.57 -9.41
N PRO A 110 -5.25 -4.83 -8.32
CA PRO A 110 -4.21 -4.10 -7.63
C PRO A 110 -3.26 -5.04 -6.90
N ASN A 111 -1.97 -4.93 -7.19
CA ASN A 111 -0.91 -5.67 -6.50
C ASN A 111 0.30 -4.76 -6.28
N ILE A 112 0.84 -4.76 -5.06
CA ILE A 112 2.03 -3.95 -4.73
C ILE A 112 3.26 -4.38 -5.53
N SER A 113 3.34 -5.63 -5.96
CA SER A 113 4.44 -6.13 -6.80
C SER A 113 4.56 -5.39 -8.13
N ASP A 114 3.49 -4.74 -8.60
CA ASP A 114 3.45 -3.97 -9.83
C ASP A 114 3.83 -2.50 -9.65
N LEU A 115 4.34 -2.12 -8.47
CA LEU A 115 4.73 -0.75 -8.19
C LEU A 115 5.94 -0.32 -9.04
N THR A 116 5.77 0.76 -9.79
CA THR A 116 6.84 1.44 -10.53
C THR A 116 6.85 2.94 -10.21
N PRO A 117 7.91 3.68 -10.58
CA PRO A 117 7.92 5.14 -10.50
C PRO A 117 6.74 5.79 -11.23
N GLU A 118 6.32 5.25 -12.38
CA GLU A 118 5.17 5.76 -13.14
C GLU A 118 3.85 5.58 -12.39
N ILE A 119 3.67 4.46 -11.69
CA ILE A 119 2.50 4.27 -10.80
C ILE A 119 2.50 5.30 -9.68
N LEU A 120 3.67 5.65 -9.12
CA LEU A 120 3.80 6.68 -8.09
C LEU A 120 3.47 8.08 -8.63
N ASP A 121 3.91 8.40 -9.86
CA ASP A 121 3.59 9.66 -10.52
C ASP A 121 2.08 9.78 -10.79
N LEU A 122 1.46 8.73 -11.33
CA LEU A 122 0.00 8.67 -11.52
C LEU A 122 -0.76 8.79 -10.19
N ALA A 123 -0.26 8.22 -9.10
CA ALA A 123 -0.86 8.36 -7.78
C ALA A 123 -0.72 9.78 -7.22
N CYS A 124 0.37 10.47 -7.53
CA CYS A 124 0.55 11.90 -7.22
C CYS A 124 -0.41 12.79 -8.01
N ASP A 125 -0.63 12.51 -9.29
CA ASP A 125 -1.61 13.23 -10.11
C ASP A 125 -3.03 13.01 -9.56
N LEU A 126 -3.39 11.76 -9.27
CA LEU A 126 -4.66 11.41 -8.65
C LEU A 126 -4.85 12.09 -7.29
N ALA A 127 -3.77 12.25 -6.51
CA ALA A 127 -3.81 12.96 -5.25
C ALA A 127 -4.17 14.44 -5.43
N ARG A 128 -3.63 15.10 -6.46
CA ARG A 128 -3.93 16.52 -6.77
C ARG A 128 -5.37 16.71 -7.27
N GLU A 129 -5.92 15.71 -7.94
CA GLU A 129 -7.30 15.72 -8.41
C GLU A 129 -8.32 15.50 -7.27
N HIS A 130 -8.00 14.60 -6.33
CA HIS A 130 -8.93 14.19 -5.28
C HIS A 130 -8.78 14.94 -3.95
N TYR A 131 -7.61 15.52 -3.68
CA TYR A 131 -7.33 16.18 -2.42
C TYR A 131 -6.93 17.64 -2.64
N ASP A 132 -7.59 18.55 -1.93
CA ASP A 132 -7.24 19.97 -1.96
C ASP A 132 -5.94 20.20 -1.16
N SER A 133 -6.05 20.37 0.16
CA SER A 133 -4.94 20.79 1.03
C SER A 133 -4.04 19.65 1.51
N VAL A 134 -4.41 18.38 1.23
CA VAL A 134 -3.71 17.19 1.72
C VAL A 134 -2.98 16.39 0.65
N ALA A 135 -2.99 16.86 -0.61
CA ALA A 135 -2.30 16.21 -1.72
C ALA A 135 -0.79 16.08 -1.46
N TYR A 136 -0.18 17.12 -0.88
CA TYR A 136 1.25 17.10 -0.57
C TYR A 136 1.61 16.02 0.47
N GLN A 137 0.83 15.92 1.54
CA GLN A 137 1.02 14.91 2.58
C GLN A 137 0.81 13.50 2.02
N ALA A 138 -0.15 13.32 1.11
CA ALA A 138 -0.33 12.04 0.42
C ALA A 138 0.92 11.67 -0.42
N GLY A 139 1.47 12.63 -1.18
CA GLY A 139 2.73 12.44 -1.93
C GLY A 139 3.93 12.11 -1.04
N ARG A 140 4.03 12.73 0.14
CA ARG A 140 5.08 12.39 1.14
C ARG A 140 4.94 10.96 1.67
N GLU A 141 3.72 10.49 1.88
CA GLU A 141 3.47 9.10 2.31
C GLU A 141 3.72 8.10 1.18
N LEU A 142 3.46 8.47 -0.09
CA LEU A 142 3.86 7.67 -1.26
C LEU A 142 5.38 7.49 -1.31
N GLU A 143 6.15 8.57 -1.10
CA GLU A 143 7.62 8.54 -1.08
C GLU A 143 8.15 7.63 0.04
N ARG A 144 7.55 7.74 1.24
CA ARG A 144 7.88 6.89 2.38
C ARG A 144 7.60 5.42 2.10
N LEU A 145 6.47 5.10 1.48
CA LEU A 145 6.09 3.75 1.10
C LEU A 145 7.06 3.20 0.04
N ALA A 146 7.40 3.97 -1.00
CA ALA A 146 8.33 3.59 -2.06
C ALA A 146 9.72 3.23 -1.50
N LYS A 147 10.24 4.05 -0.57
CA LYS A 147 11.47 3.77 0.19
C LYS A 147 11.36 2.49 1.00
N PHE A 148 10.25 2.31 1.71
CA PHE A 148 10.03 1.13 2.53
C PHE A 148 10.06 -0.16 1.71
N VAL A 149 9.22 -0.27 0.68
CA VAL A 149 9.11 -1.51 -0.12
C VAL A 149 10.41 -1.84 -0.85
N SER A 150 11.14 -0.82 -1.29
CA SER A 150 12.45 -1.01 -1.94
C SER A 150 13.53 -1.45 -0.94
N SER A 151 13.60 -0.81 0.23
CA SER A 151 14.59 -1.15 1.27
C SER A 151 14.41 -2.56 1.85
N LYS A 152 13.20 -3.10 1.75
CA LYS A 152 12.82 -4.43 2.24
C LYS A 152 12.70 -5.47 1.13
N HIS A 153 13.02 -5.10 -0.12
CA HIS A 153 12.90 -5.96 -1.29
C HIS A 153 11.54 -6.66 -1.38
N LEU A 154 10.45 -5.91 -1.16
CA LEU A 154 9.07 -6.42 -1.22
C LEU A 154 8.47 -6.36 -2.64
N ILE A 155 9.17 -5.73 -3.57
CA ILE A 155 8.79 -5.60 -4.98
C ILE A 155 9.99 -5.97 -5.85
N ASN A 156 9.71 -6.44 -7.07
CA ASN A 156 10.74 -6.68 -8.07
C ASN A 156 11.01 -5.38 -8.84
N GLY A 157 11.86 -4.54 -8.26
CA GLY A 157 12.17 -3.21 -8.79
C GLY A 157 12.72 -2.29 -7.70
N PHE A 158 13.03 -1.05 -8.06
CA PHE A 158 13.54 -0.07 -7.12
C PHE A 158 12.85 1.27 -7.30
N CYS A 159 12.01 1.62 -6.32
CA CYS A 159 11.33 2.92 -6.24
C CYS A 159 11.92 3.79 -5.11
N GLY A 160 12.98 3.35 -4.43
CA GLY A 160 13.49 4.01 -3.22
C GLY A 160 14.12 5.39 -3.47
N GLU A 161 14.51 5.66 -4.72
CA GLU A 161 15.00 6.96 -5.18
C GLU A 161 13.91 7.87 -5.74
N TRP A 162 12.68 7.37 -5.90
CA TRP A 162 11.56 8.22 -6.31
C TRP A 162 11.31 9.30 -5.24
N VAL A 163 11.07 10.52 -5.68
CA VAL A 163 10.82 11.69 -4.83
C VAL A 163 9.51 12.32 -5.27
N ASN A 164 8.68 12.71 -4.30
CA ASN A 164 7.42 13.41 -4.59
C ASN A 164 7.70 14.67 -5.44
N PRO A 165 7.16 14.77 -6.68
CA PRO A 165 7.43 15.91 -7.57
C PRO A 165 6.98 17.27 -7.01
N GLY A 166 6.02 17.28 -6.08
CA GLY A 166 5.56 18.51 -5.41
C GLY A 166 6.46 18.97 -4.26
N GLY A 167 7.47 18.18 -3.87
CA GLY A 167 8.46 18.51 -2.86
C GLY A 167 9.78 18.88 -3.51
N GLY A 168 9.87 20.11 -4.03
CA GLY A 168 11.14 20.66 -4.51
C GLY A 168 12.25 20.45 -3.47
N LYS A 169 13.43 20.04 -3.95
CA LYS A 169 14.66 20.00 -3.17
C LYS A 169 14.89 21.40 -2.58
N ASN A 170 14.76 21.52 -1.27
CA ASN A 170 15.46 22.58 -0.53
C ASN A 170 16.90 22.14 -0.32
#